data_AF-A0A672LGW0-F1
#
_entry.id   AF-A0A672LGW0-F1
#
_cell.length_a   1.000
_cell.length_b   1.000
_cell.length_c   1.000
_cell.angle_alpha   90.00
_cell.angle_beta   90.00
_cell.angle_gamma   90.00
#
_symmetry.space_group_name_H-M   'P 1'
#
loop_
_entity.id
_entity.type
_entity.pdbx_description
1 polymer ?
#
loop_
_entity_poly.entity_id
_entity_poly.type
_entity_poly.pdbx_seq_one_letter_code
_entity_poly.pdbx_strand_id
1 'polypeptide(L)'
;MTSERFANTIWRKIKDDIKQERYDEECYDNCQVDDSGTSHLSIIGEDGSAVAVTSSINNYFGSKVMSDSTGIIFNDQMNDFCKKKNTYVHIVGGEGGTNITTSVAQVILNYLFFGYDLQKAVEKPRVQITKNETNVEDCFDEGVTDGLRKKNHTICNNTEPTAVQAIVREGGEVCAESDCRKGGYPAGYPEPIL
;
A
#
# COMPACT_ATOMS: atom_id res chain seq x y z
N MET A 1 -17.29 10.60 -0.36
CA MET A 1 -16.47 10.20 0.82
C MET A 1 -15.20 11.04 0.99
N THR A 2 -14.79 11.86 0.03
CA THR A 2 -13.59 12.73 0.16
C THR A 2 -13.92 14.19 0.54
N SER A 3 -15.19 14.51 0.84
CA SER A 3 -15.55 15.87 1.26
C SER A 3 -15.05 16.13 2.67
N GLU A 4 -14.59 17.35 2.94
CA GLU A 4 -14.14 17.76 4.29
C GLU A 4 -15.22 17.51 5.34
N ARG A 5 -16.49 17.76 5.00
CA ARG A 5 -17.62 17.48 5.89
C ARG A 5 -17.70 16.01 6.28
N PHE A 6 -17.54 15.10 5.32
CA PHE A 6 -17.57 13.66 5.57
C PHE A 6 -16.34 13.24 6.39
N ALA A 7 -15.14 13.71 6.00
CA ALA A 7 -13.90 13.45 6.73
C ALA A 7 -14.00 13.91 8.20
N ASN A 8 -14.49 15.12 8.44
CA ASN A 8 -14.72 15.66 9.80
C ASN A 8 -15.73 14.83 10.60
N THR A 9 -16.74 14.25 9.94
CA THR A 9 -17.72 13.39 10.60
C THR A 9 -17.07 12.11 11.12
N ILE A 10 -16.19 11.51 10.33
CA ILE A 10 -15.42 10.31 10.74
C ILE A 10 -14.37 10.68 11.78
N TRP A 11 -13.63 11.78 11.58
CA TRP A 11 -12.58 12.22 12.50
C TRP A 11 -13.10 12.42 13.93
N ARG A 12 -14.30 12.99 14.09
CA ARG A 12 -14.92 13.18 15.42
C ARG A 12 -15.27 11.88 16.15
N LYS A 13 -15.29 10.74 15.46
CA LYS A 13 -15.49 9.42 16.05
C LYS A 13 -14.17 8.78 16.49
N ILE A 14 -13.02 9.29 16.04
CA ILE A 14 -11.70 8.81 16.46
C ILE A 14 -11.44 9.34 17.88
N LYS A 15 -11.13 8.43 18.80
CA LYS A 15 -10.77 8.74 20.18
C LYS A 15 -9.30 8.44 20.41
N ASP A 16 -8.63 9.31 21.14
CA ASP A 16 -7.20 9.17 21.41
C ASP A 16 -6.89 8.12 22.48
N ASP A 17 -7.84 7.81 23.35
CA ASP A 17 -7.65 7.03 24.58
C ASP A 17 -8.06 5.56 24.45
N ILE A 18 -8.96 5.23 23.52
CA ILE A 18 -9.49 3.88 23.40
C ILE A 18 -9.80 3.50 21.95
N LYS A 19 -9.49 2.24 21.60
CA LYS A 19 -9.95 1.60 20.37
C LYS A 19 -11.47 1.50 20.35
N GLN A 20 -12.07 1.92 19.25
CA GLN A 20 -13.51 1.80 19.06
C GLN A 20 -13.89 0.38 18.61
N GLU A 21 -14.85 -0.25 19.29
CA GLU A 21 -15.20 -1.66 19.04
C GLU A 21 -16.09 -1.89 17.82
N ARG A 22 -16.83 -0.86 17.34
CA ARG A 22 -17.66 -0.97 16.12
C ARG A 22 -18.05 0.39 15.54
N TYR A 23 -18.01 0.47 14.22
CA TYR A 23 -18.78 1.42 13.42
C TYR A 23 -19.86 0.58 12.74
N ASP A 24 -21.13 0.87 13.00
CA ASP A 24 -22.36 0.34 12.39
C ASP A 24 -22.30 -1.06 11.70
N GLU A 25 -23.12 -1.99 12.21
CA GLU A 25 -23.20 -3.43 11.90
C GLU A 25 -23.44 -3.88 10.45
N GLU A 26 -23.37 -3.01 9.44
CA GLU A 26 -23.41 -3.45 8.04
C GLU A 26 -21.99 -3.84 7.56
N CYS A 27 -21.44 -4.88 8.19
CA CYS A 27 -20.33 -5.61 7.59
C CYS A 27 -20.85 -6.32 6.34
N TYR A 28 -20.30 -5.97 5.18
CA TYR A 28 -20.19 -6.93 4.09
C TYR A 28 -19.34 -8.10 4.61
N ASP A 29 -20.03 -9.13 5.07
CA ASP A 29 -19.51 -10.18 5.94
C ASP A 29 -18.55 -11.17 5.24
N ASN A 30 -17.96 -10.82 4.10
CA ASN A 30 -17.09 -11.72 3.32
C ASN A 30 -16.16 -10.98 2.33
N CYS A 31 -15.31 -10.08 2.81
CA CYS A 31 -14.20 -9.53 1.98
C CYS A 31 -12.83 -9.83 2.59
N GLN A 32 -12.59 -11.10 2.90
CA GLN A 32 -11.22 -11.62 2.88
C GLN A 32 -11.17 -12.71 1.82
N VAL A 33 -10.95 -12.27 0.60
CA VAL A 33 -10.42 -13.13 -0.46
C VAL A 33 -8.92 -12.97 -0.35
N ASP A 34 -8.18 -14.07 -0.21
CA ASP A 34 -6.71 -14.08 -0.23
C ASP A 34 -6.23 -13.57 -1.60
N ASP A 35 -6.06 -12.25 -1.72
CA ASP A 35 -5.70 -11.60 -2.97
C ASP A 35 -4.18 -11.43 -3.08
N SER A 36 -3.57 -12.38 -3.78
CA SER A 36 -2.12 -12.45 -4.01
C SER A 36 -1.81 -12.66 -5.49
N GLY A 37 -1.69 -11.58 -6.27
CA GLY A 37 -1.33 -11.68 -7.70
C GLY A 37 -1.04 -10.34 -8.37
N THR A 38 -0.86 -9.28 -7.58
CA THR A 38 -0.59 -7.93 -8.04
C THR A 38 0.91 -7.69 -8.11
N SER A 39 1.41 -7.06 -9.18
CA SER A 39 2.77 -6.53 -9.31
C SER A 39 2.68 -5.06 -9.71
N HIS A 40 3.58 -4.24 -9.18
CA HIS A 40 3.60 -2.80 -9.46
C HIS A 40 4.92 -2.39 -10.11
N LEU A 41 4.83 -1.55 -11.14
CA LEU A 41 5.95 -0.98 -11.88
C LEU A 41 5.73 0.53 -12.01
N SER A 42 6.78 1.32 -11.78
CA SER A 42 6.75 2.76 -11.99
C SER A 42 7.91 3.19 -12.88
N ILE A 43 7.64 4.10 -13.81
CA ILE A 43 8.60 4.61 -14.79
C ILE A 43 8.45 6.12 -14.86
N ILE A 44 9.57 6.83 -14.90
CA ILE A 44 9.62 8.27 -15.19
C ILE A 44 10.47 8.50 -16.43
N GLY A 45 9.93 9.26 -17.38
CA GLY A 45 10.62 9.68 -18.60
C GLY A 45 11.47 10.92 -18.38
N GLU A 46 12.49 11.09 -19.23
CA GLU A 46 13.36 12.27 -19.24
C GLU A 46 12.59 13.57 -19.49
N ASP A 47 11.50 13.50 -20.26
CA ASP A 47 10.57 14.59 -20.55
C ASP A 47 9.69 15.00 -19.35
N GLY A 48 9.81 14.31 -18.21
CA GLY A 48 8.98 14.52 -17.02
C GLY A 48 7.64 13.78 -17.05
N SER A 49 7.39 12.96 -18.08
CA SER A 49 6.24 12.05 -18.10
C SER A 49 6.42 10.96 -17.05
N ALA A 50 5.32 10.50 -16.45
CA ALA A 50 5.31 9.49 -15.41
C ALA A 50 4.26 8.42 -15.69
N VAL A 51 4.65 7.15 -15.61
CA VAL A 51 3.78 6.00 -15.82
C VAL A 51 3.87 5.10 -14.60
N ALA A 52 2.73 4.88 -13.94
CA ALA A 52 2.57 3.89 -12.90
C ALA A 52 1.68 2.77 -13.43
N VAL A 53 2.20 1.54 -13.45
CA VAL A 53 1.50 0.34 -13.90
C VAL A 53 1.40 -0.62 -12.72
N THR A 54 0.22 -0.68 -12.11
CA THR A 54 -0.15 -1.82 -11.28
C THR A 54 -0.79 -2.86 -12.19
N SER A 55 -0.11 -3.98 -12.42
CA SER A 55 -0.65 -5.12 -13.16
C SER A 55 -1.02 -6.19 -12.18
N SER A 56 -2.22 -6.71 -12.27
CA SER A 56 -2.67 -7.78 -11.39
C SER A 56 -3.52 -8.75 -12.18
N ILE A 57 -3.38 -10.03 -11.85
CA ILE A 57 -4.38 -11.03 -12.25
C ILE A 57 -5.47 -11.20 -11.19
N ASN A 58 -5.45 -10.37 -10.14
CA ASN A 58 -6.21 -10.44 -8.89
C ASN A 58 -5.57 -11.50 -8.00
N ASN A 59 -6.21 -12.64 -7.83
CA ASN A 59 -5.74 -13.70 -6.96
C ASN A 59 -4.52 -14.44 -7.57
N TYR A 60 -3.92 -15.37 -6.83
CA TYR A 60 -2.82 -16.18 -7.36
C TYR A 60 -3.31 -17.05 -8.53
N PHE A 61 -2.70 -16.88 -9.69
CA PHE A 61 -3.18 -17.40 -10.99
C PHE A 61 -4.53 -16.84 -11.46
N GLY A 62 -4.97 -15.72 -10.91
CA GLY A 62 -6.22 -15.04 -11.26
C GLY A 62 -7.44 -15.96 -11.19
N SER A 63 -8.17 -16.05 -12.29
CA SER A 63 -9.34 -16.93 -12.44
C SER A 63 -9.01 -18.44 -12.37
N LYS A 64 -7.72 -18.81 -12.32
CA LYS A 64 -7.19 -20.18 -12.44
C LYS A 64 -7.55 -20.87 -13.76
N VAL A 65 -7.94 -20.09 -14.77
CA VAL A 65 -8.18 -20.55 -16.13
C VAL A 65 -6.99 -20.15 -17.00
N MET A 66 -6.36 -21.15 -17.62
CA MET A 66 -5.30 -20.97 -18.60
C MET A 66 -5.83 -21.36 -19.98
N SER A 67 -5.51 -20.59 -21.00
CA SER A 67 -5.77 -20.97 -22.39
C SER A 67 -4.86 -22.12 -22.80
N ASP A 68 -5.43 -23.27 -23.15
CA ASP A 68 -4.68 -24.46 -23.59
C ASP A 68 -3.89 -24.24 -24.89
N SER A 69 -4.27 -23.26 -25.70
CA SER A 69 -3.61 -22.95 -26.98
C SER A 69 -2.52 -21.89 -26.88
N THR A 70 -2.59 -20.98 -25.90
CA THR A 70 -1.67 -19.83 -25.79
C THR A 70 -0.85 -19.81 -24.51
N GLY A 71 -1.23 -20.60 -23.50
CA GLY A 71 -0.59 -20.60 -22.18
C GLY A 71 -0.88 -19.35 -21.35
N ILE A 72 -1.78 -18.47 -21.80
CA ILE A 72 -2.14 -17.23 -21.10
C ILE A 72 -3.11 -17.55 -19.95
N ILE A 73 -2.79 -17.07 -18.75
CA ILE A 73 -3.63 -17.18 -17.54
C ILE A 73 -4.56 -15.97 -17.46
N PHE A 74 -5.86 -16.21 -17.30
CA PHE A 74 -6.86 -15.14 -17.27
C PHE A 74 -7.02 -14.54 -15.86
N ASN A 75 -7.11 -13.21 -15.80
CA ASN A 75 -7.36 -12.47 -14.56
C ASN A 75 -8.83 -12.56 -14.11
N ASP A 76 -9.10 -12.27 -12.84
CA ASP A 76 -10.45 -12.06 -12.27
C ASP A 76 -10.65 -10.64 -11.72
N GLN A 77 -9.98 -9.66 -12.32
CA GLN A 77 -9.96 -8.24 -11.90
C GLN A 77 -11.31 -7.51 -11.95
N MET A 78 -12.35 -8.13 -12.50
CA MET A 78 -13.69 -7.57 -12.56
C MET A 78 -14.38 -7.41 -11.20
N ASN A 79 -13.77 -7.91 -10.13
CA ASN A 79 -14.27 -7.80 -8.75
C ASN A 79 -14.11 -6.39 -8.14
N ASP A 80 -13.17 -5.57 -8.63
CA ASP A 80 -12.63 -4.43 -7.87
C ASP A 80 -12.98 -3.02 -8.44
N PHE A 81 -14.05 -2.87 -9.21
CA PHE A 81 -14.28 -1.62 -9.94
C PHE A 81 -14.98 -0.48 -9.16
N CYS A 82 -14.28 0.67 -9.01
CA CYS A 82 -14.76 2.03 -9.39
C CYS A 82 -13.61 3.10 -9.41
N LYS A 83 -13.69 4.11 -10.31
CA LYS A 83 -12.56 5.00 -10.72
C LYS A 83 -12.81 6.51 -10.53
N LYS A 84 -11.77 7.30 -10.16
CA LYS A 84 -11.36 8.58 -10.82
C LYS A 84 -10.03 9.20 -10.30
N LYS A 85 -9.38 10.03 -11.14
CA LYS A 85 -8.01 10.65 -11.04
C LYS A 85 -8.02 12.19 -10.89
N ASN A 86 -6.99 12.79 -10.25
CA ASN A 86 -6.18 13.92 -10.77
C ASN A 86 -4.96 14.30 -9.86
N THR A 87 -4.11 15.21 -10.36
CA THR A 87 -2.62 15.13 -10.46
C THR A 87 -1.77 15.91 -9.43
N TYR A 88 -0.80 15.21 -8.82
CA TYR A 88 0.55 15.62 -8.36
C TYR A 88 1.42 14.35 -8.46
N VAL A 89 2.66 14.40 -8.98
CA VAL A 89 3.43 13.16 -9.27
C VAL A 89 4.33 12.78 -8.10
N HIS A 90 3.71 12.17 -7.10
CA HIS A 90 4.37 11.22 -6.23
C HIS A 90 3.87 9.85 -6.71
N ILE A 91 4.74 9.03 -7.29
CA ILE A 91 4.32 7.70 -7.74
C ILE A 91 4.61 6.73 -6.62
N VAL A 92 3.56 6.31 -5.92
CA VAL A 92 3.63 5.28 -4.89
C VAL A 92 2.56 4.27 -5.21
N GLY A 93 2.95 3.02 -5.41
CA GLY A 93 2.01 1.93 -5.59
C GLY A 93 2.52 0.68 -4.89
N GLY A 94 1.58 -0.07 -4.32
CA GLY A 94 1.87 -1.27 -3.58
C GLY A 94 1.18 -2.50 -4.14
N GLU A 95 1.67 -3.65 -3.72
CA GLU A 95 1.08 -4.98 -3.93
C GLU A 95 0.75 -5.65 -2.59
N GLY A 96 -0.26 -6.53 -2.58
CA GLY A 96 -0.71 -7.27 -1.39
C GLY A 96 -2.18 -7.05 -1.02
N GLY A 97 -3.08 -7.05 -2.02
CA GLY A 97 -4.53 -7.04 -1.84
C GLY A 97 -5.07 -5.87 -1.01
N THR A 98 -5.88 -6.19 0.00
CA THR A 98 -6.54 -5.20 0.88
C THR A 98 -5.55 -4.28 1.63
N ASN A 99 -4.30 -4.74 1.81
CA ASN A 99 -3.25 -3.99 2.50
C ASN A 99 -2.52 -2.97 1.61
N ILE A 100 -2.82 -2.90 0.32
CA ILE A 100 -2.20 -1.92 -0.60
C ILE A 100 -2.48 -0.50 -0.11
N THR A 101 -3.72 -0.21 0.26
CA THR A 101 -4.16 1.15 0.63
C THR A 101 -3.46 1.66 1.88
N THR A 102 -3.36 0.84 2.93
CA THR A 102 -2.69 1.19 4.18
C THR A 102 -1.18 1.30 3.99
N SER A 103 -0.58 0.45 3.16
CA SER A 103 0.87 0.47 2.88
C SER A 103 1.27 1.73 2.11
N VAL A 104 0.54 2.06 1.04
CA VAL A 104 0.77 3.29 0.26
C VAL A 104 0.55 4.53 1.13
N ALA A 105 -0.51 4.56 1.95
CA ALA A 105 -0.77 5.69 2.85
C ALA A 105 0.37 5.89 3.86
N GLN A 106 0.92 4.81 4.43
CA GLN A 106 2.05 4.88 5.35
C GLN A 106 3.32 5.42 4.69
N VAL A 107 3.64 5.00 3.47
CA VAL A 107 4.80 5.52 2.74
C VAL A 107 4.62 7.02 2.45
N ILE A 108 3.43 7.43 2.01
CA ILE A 108 3.11 8.84 1.77
C ILE A 108 3.24 9.66 3.06
N LEU A 109 2.72 9.16 4.19
CA LEU A 109 2.82 9.82 5.49
C LEU A 109 4.27 9.93 5.97
N ASN A 110 5.04 8.84 5.87
CA ASN A 110 6.46 8.80 6.20
C ASN A 110 7.26 9.85 5.44
N TYR A 111 7.03 9.94 4.14
CA TYR A 111 7.75 10.87 3.28
C TYR A 111 7.29 12.32 3.49
N LEU A 112 6.00 12.61 3.28
CA LEU A 112 5.49 13.98 3.26
C LEU A 112 5.28 14.60 4.64
N PHE A 113 4.83 13.81 5.62
CA PHE A 113 4.44 14.33 6.92
C PHE A 113 5.58 14.21 7.94
N PHE A 114 6.27 13.06 7.97
CA PHE A 114 7.39 12.84 8.88
C PHE A 114 8.75 13.27 8.31
N GLY A 115 8.82 13.65 7.03
CA GLY A 115 10.03 14.16 6.39
C GLY A 115 11.14 13.12 6.29
N TYR A 116 10.79 11.83 6.23
CA TYR A 116 11.78 10.78 6.00
C TYR A 116 12.23 10.79 4.54
N ASP A 117 13.49 10.40 4.31
CA ASP A 117 13.95 10.07 2.96
C ASP A 117 13.14 8.90 2.38
N LEU A 118 13.17 8.77 1.04
CA LEU A 118 12.32 7.82 0.32
C LEU A 118 12.60 6.37 0.72
N GLN A 119 13.88 6.01 0.92
CA GLN A 119 14.28 4.66 1.33
C GLN A 119 13.67 4.32 2.68
N LYS A 120 13.91 5.17 3.68
CA LYS A 120 13.36 5.01 5.03
C LYS A 120 11.84 5.01 5.03
N ALA A 121 11.21 5.81 4.17
CA ALA A 121 9.75 5.85 4.06
C ALA A 121 9.16 4.53 3.55
N VAL A 122 9.83 3.87 2.60
CA VAL A 122 9.46 2.57 2.03
C VAL A 122 9.75 1.42 3.01
N GLU A 123 10.93 1.43 3.64
CA GLU A 123 11.41 0.30 4.44
C GLU A 123 10.81 0.21 5.85
N LYS A 124 10.31 1.33 6.40
CA LYS A 124 9.73 1.42 7.75
C LYS A 124 8.76 0.24 8.01
N PRO A 125 8.88 -0.47 9.16
CA PRO A 125 7.93 -1.50 9.54
C PRO A 125 6.48 -1.00 9.49
N ARG A 126 5.58 -1.83 8.96
CA ARG A 126 4.19 -1.45 8.68
C ARG A 126 3.23 -1.91 9.76
N VAL A 127 2.14 -1.16 9.88
CA VAL A 127 0.93 -1.56 10.61
C VAL A 127 -0.24 -1.72 9.65
N GLN A 128 -1.00 -2.80 9.79
CA GLN A 128 -2.14 -3.16 8.96
C GLN A 128 -3.32 -3.54 9.87
N ILE A 129 -4.55 -3.25 9.46
CA ILE A 129 -5.73 -3.51 10.29
C ILE A 129 -6.63 -4.51 9.56
N THR A 130 -6.91 -5.63 10.22
CA THR A 130 -7.76 -6.70 9.68
C THR A 130 -8.73 -7.15 10.75
N LYS A 131 -10.05 -7.19 10.48
CA LYS A 131 -11.07 -7.72 11.40
C LYS A 131 -10.91 -7.24 12.86
N ASN A 132 -10.66 -5.95 13.04
CA ASN A 132 -10.47 -5.31 14.35
C ASN A 132 -9.14 -5.67 15.06
N GLU A 133 -8.22 -6.38 14.41
CA GLU A 133 -6.87 -6.65 14.87
C GLU A 133 -5.88 -5.67 14.24
N THR A 134 -4.83 -5.33 14.99
CA THR A 134 -3.73 -4.48 14.53
C THR A 134 -2.52 -5.37 14.27
N ASN A 135 -2.27 -5.69 13.02
CA ASN A 135 -1.14 -6.48 12.57
C ASN A 135 0.08 -5.60 12.38
N VAL A 136 1.20 -5.96 12.99
CA VAL A 136 2.48 -5.25 12.84
C VAL A 136 3.54 -6.17 12.26
N GLU A 137 4.40 -5.63 11.41
CA GLU A 137 5.55 -6.37 10.90
C GLU A 137 6.60 -6.61 12.00
N ASP A 138 7.53 -7.52 11.74
CA ASP A 138 8.66 -7.74 12.63
C ASP A 138 9.47 -6.46 12.84
N CYS A 139 10.09 -6.34 14.03
CA CYS A 139 10.88 -5.18 14.44
C CYS A 139 10.07 -3.85 14.50
N PHE A 140 8.75 -3.91 14.59
CA PHE A 140 7.93 -2.73 14.88
C PHE A 140 8.24 -2.18 16.28
N ASP A 141 8.12 -0.86 16.45
CA ASP A 141 8.48 -0.16 17.69
C ASP A 141 7.65 -0.68 18.88
N GLU A 142 8.33 -1.31 19.85
CA GLU A 142 7.70 -1.88 21.04
C GLU A 142 6.95 -0.83 21.86
N GLY A 143 7.50 0.39 21.98
CA GLY A 143 6.87 1.49 22.70
C GLY A 143 5.54 1.91 22.06
N VAL A 144 5.46 1.87 20.72
CA VAL A 144 4.21 2.08 20.00
C VAL A 144 3.23 0.93 20.24
N THR A 145 3.68 -0.32 20.14
CA THR A 145 2.80 -1.48 20.38
C THR A 145 2.25 -1.51 21.80
N ASP A 146 3.05 -1.16 22.80
CA ASP A 146 2.64 -1.06 24.20
C ASP A 146 1.65 0.07 24.43
N GLY A 147 1.87 1.21 23.77
CA GLY A 147 0.91 2.32 23.76
C GLY A 147 -0.44 1.90 23.18
N LEU A 148 -0.43 1.16 22.08
CA LEU A 148 -1.65 0.64 21.44
C LEU A 148 -2.36 -0.40 22.31
N ARG A 149 -1.62 -1.32 22.96
CA ARG A 149 -2.19 -2.30 23.92
C ARG A 149 -2.89 -1.59 25.08
N LYS A 150 -2.29 -0.52 25.64
CA LYS A 150 -2.91 0.30 26.69
C LYS A 150 -4.21 0.97 26.24
N LYS A 151 -4.36 1.22 24.93
CA LYS A 151 -5.56 1.75 24.30
C LYS A 151 -6.53 0.65 23.80
N ASN A 152 -6.40 -0.57 24.30
CA ASN A 152 -7.26 -1.72 23.98
C ASN A 152 -7.12 -2.27 22.54
N HIS A 153 -5.98 -2.03 21.88
CA HIS A 153 -5.71 -2.68 20.59
C HIS A 153 -5.19 -4.11 20.77
N THR A 154 -5.73 -5.04 19.99
CA THR A 154 -5.20 -6.40 19.84
C THR A 154 -4.05 -6.34 18.84
N ILE A 155 -2.82 -6.57 19.30
CA ILE A 155 -1.63 -6.60 18.45
C ILE A 155 -1.33 -8.03 18.02
N CYS A 156 -1.18 -8.24 16.71
CA CYS A 156 -0.88 -9.51 16.08
C CYS A 156 0.33 -9.36 15.13
N ASN A 157 0.99 -10.46 14.80
CA ASN A 157 2.09 -10.49 13.81
C ASN A 157 1.68 -11.28 12.55
N ASN A 158 0.42 -11.19 12.15
CA ASN A 158 -0.10 -11.88 10.97
C ASN A 158 -0.06 -10.95 9.76
N THR A 159 1.10 -10.40 9.44
CA THR A 159 1.27 -9.53 8.28
C THR A 159 1.60 -10.35 7.05
N GLU A 160 0.81 -10.19 6.00
CA GLU A 160 1.20 -10.66 4.68
C GLU A 160 2.22 -9.70 4.06
N PRO A 161 3.25 -10.22 3.37
CA PRO A 161 4.27 -9.39 2.76
C PRO A 161 3.65 -8.49 1.69
N THR A 162 3.63 -7.19 2.00
CA THR A 162 3.31 -6.11 1.06
C THR A 162 4.59 -5.51 0.54
N ALA A 163 4.58 -5.04 -0.69
CA ALA A 163 5.70 -4.29 -1.24
C ALA A 163 5.22 -3.01 -1.88
N VAL A 164 6.01 -1.94 -1.73
CA VAL A 164 5.73 -0.63 -2.31
C VAL A 164 6.90 -0.23 -3.22
N GLN A 165 6.60 0.21 -4.43
CA GLN A 165 7.58 0.86 -5.30
C GLN A 165 7.27 2.35 -5.31
N ALA A 166 8.29 3.18 -5.15
CA ALA A 166 8.12 4.62 -5.09
C ALA A 166 9.12 5.36 -5.97
N ILE A 167 8.66 6.40 -6.67
CA ILE A 167 9.50 7.35 -7.39
C ILE A 167 9.07 8.76 -7.02
N VAL A 168 10.04 9.57 -6.63
CA VAL A 168 9.87 10.99 -6.31
C VAL A 168 10.81 11.83 -7.16
N ARG A 169 10.32 13.00 -7.59
CA ARG A 169 11.13 14.03 -8.22
C ARG A 169 11.10 15.28 -7.35
N GLU A 170 12.23 15.65 -6.77
CA GLU A 170 12.40 16.85 -5.95
C GLU A 170 13.63 17.63 -6.38
N GLY A 171 13.51 18.96 -6.52
CA GLY A 171 14.66 19.81 -6.86
C GLY A 171 15.32 19.54 -8.23
N GLY A 172 14.71 18.72 -9.09
CA GLY A 172 15.30 18.27 -10.36
C GLY A 172 16.01 16.92 -10.26
N GLU A 173 16.14 16.36 -9.06
CA GLU A 173 16.67 15.01 -8.82
C GLU A 173 15.53 13.99 -8.78
N VAL A 174 15.81 12.76 -9.21
CA VAL A 174 14.88 11.64 -9.20
C VAL A 174 15.39 10.60 -8.21
N CYS A 175 14.59 10.31 -7.19
CA CYS A 175 14.83 9.22 -6.25
C CYS A 175 13.83 8.12 -6.54
N ALA A 176 14.31 6.88 -6.65
CA ALA A 176 13.47 5.71 -6.87
C ALA A 176 13.84 4.66 -5.85
N GLU A 177 12.84 4.02 -5.24
CA GLU A 177 13.03 3.02 -4.21
C GLU A 177 12.15 1.81 -4.46
N SER A 178 12.75 0.64 -4.26
CA SER A 178 12.08 -0.65 -4.34
C SER A 178 12.04 -1.31 -2.98
N ASP A 179 10.85 -1.76 -2.58
CA ASP A 179 10.72 -2.49 -1.33
C ASP A 179 11.47 -3.82 -1.36
N CYS A 180 12.43 -3.96 -0.45
CA CYS A 180 13.25 -5.15 -0.27
C CYS A 180 12.43 -6.40 0.10
N ARG A 181 11.20 -6.24 0.64
CA ARG A 181 10.29 -7.36 0.99
C ARG A 181 9.98 -8.30 -0.17
N LYS A 182 10.15 -7.85 -1.41
CA LYS A 182 10.05 -8.69 -2.63
C LYS A 182 11.30 -8.71 -3.50
N GLY A 183 12.44 -8.23 -3.00
CA GLY A 183 13.73 -8.33 -3.66
C GLY A 183 13.87 -7.52 -4.96
N GLY A 184 13.04 -6.49 -5.15
CA GLY A 184 13.18 -5.56 -6.28
C GLY A 184 14.35 -4.59 -6.10
N TYR A 185 14.78 -3.95 -7.20
CA TYR A 185 15.76 -2.87 -7.16
C TYR A 185 15.37 -1.75 -8.14
N PRO A 186 15.59 -0.47 -7.77
CA PRO A 186 15.39 0.65 -8.69
C PRO A 186 16.56 0.74 -9.69
N ALA A 187 16.27 1.11 -10.93
CA ALA A 187 17.27 1.37 -11.97
C ALA A 187 16.85 2.56 -12.84
N GLY A 188 17.82 3.33 -13.35
CA GLY A 188 17.59 4.53 -14.16
C GLY A 188 18.67 4.75 -15.23
N TYR A 189 18.34 5.53 -16.26
CA TYR A 189 19.23 5.91 -17.37
C TYR A 189 19.38 7.46 -17.40
N PRO A 190 20.52 8.03 -17.84
CA PRO A 190 21.75 7.39 -18.34
C PRO A 190 22.67 6.84 -17.25
N GLU A 191 23.26 5.66 -17.49
CA GLU A 191 24.35 5.16 -16.64
C GLU A 191 25.54 6.15 -16.66
N PRO A 192 26.23 6.38 -15.52
CA PRO A 192 27.46 7.15 -15.52
C PRO A 192 28.46 6.44 -16.43
N ILE A 193 28.93 7.14 -17.46
CA ILE A 193 30.10 6.71 -18.24
C ILE A 193 31.28 6.69 -17.26
N LEU A 194 31.82 5.52 -16.97
CA LEU A 194 33.09 5.34 -16.23
C LEU A 194 34.26 6.03 -16.95
#